data_AF-A0A024WQH0-F1
#
_entry.id   AF-A0A024WQH0-F1
#
_cell.length_a   1.000
_cell.length_b   1.000
_cell.length_c   1.000
_cell.angle_alpha   90.00
_cell.angle_beta   90.00
_cell.angle_gamma   90.00
#
_symmetry.space_group_name_H-M   'P 1'
#
loop_
_entity.id
_entity.type
_entity.pdbx_description
1 polymer ?
#
loop_
_entity_poly.entity_id
_entity_poly.type
_entity_poly.pdbx_seq_one_letter_code
_entity_poly.pdbx_strand_id
1 'polypeptide(L)'
;MIVLFLLISYYCIDKNVITQNFIYAVNIVIIILKEILIYQNHNSLNNSLKNVLDAIIIIGIIWLLSPVLISLTQTHSDNTVYLVSIMLLLIHLMFHKYGFIYEKNENIDIFDATSLSCVVIASVILGSRLASIEQVFSFLFVSSM
;
A
#
# COMPACT_ATOMS: atom_id res chain seq x y z
N MET A 1 1.17 -2.52 -13.10
CA MET A 1 0.82 -3.69 -12.24
C MET A 1 0.27 -3.25 -10.89
N ILE A 2 0.96 -2.35 -10.17
CA ILE A 2 0.55 -1.85 -8.84
C ILE A 2 -0.87 -1.24 -8.82
N VAL A 3 -1.22 -0.42 -9.83
CA VAL A 3 -2.53 0.25 -9.91
C VAL A 3 -3.69 -0.76 -9.97
N LEU A 4 -3.53 -1.82 -10.77
CA LEU A 4 -4.53 -2.87 -10.90
C LEU A 4 -4.69 -3.64 -9.58
N PHE A 5 -3.57 -3.97 -8.93
CA PHE A 5 -3.57 -4.64 -7.63
C PHE A 5 -4.33 -3.82 -6.57
N LEU A 6 -4.07 -2.50 -6.49
CA LEU A 6 -4.75 -1.60 -5.56
C LEU A 6 -6.26 -1.52 -5.79
N LEU A 7 -6.69 -1.44 -7.05
CA LEU A 7 -8.11 -1.38 -7.39
C LEU A 7 -8.83 -2.69 -7.08
N ILE A 8 -8.19 -3.82 -7.38
CA ILE A 8 -8.74 -5.15 -7.08
C ILE A 8 -8.82 -5.36 -5.57
N SER A 9 -7.76 -5.04 -4.82
CA SER A 9 -7.74 -5.20 -3.37
C SER A 9 -8.80 -4.32 -2.70
N TYR A 10 -8.95 -3.07 -3.15
CA TYR A 10 -10.01 -2.18 -2.67
C TYR A 10 -11.40 -2.78 -2.92
N TYR A 11 -11.67 -3.20 -4.17
CA TYR A 11 -12.96 -3.77 -4.54
C TYR A 11 -13.30 -5.04 -3.75
N CYS A 12 -12.32 -5.93 -3.56
CA CYS A 12 -12.51 -7.16 -2.79
C CYS A 12 -12.83 -6.90 -1.31
N ILE A 13 -12.23 -5.88 -0.70
CA ILE A 13 -12.43 -5.55 0.72
C ILE A 13 -13.72 -4.75 0.92
N ASP A 14 -14.03 -3.79 0.05
CA ASP A 14 -15.28 -3.02 0.09
C ASP A 14 -16.51 -3.93 -0.03
N LYS A 15 -16.49 -4.85 -1.00
CA LYS A 15 -17.56 -5.83 -1.20
C LYS A 15 -17.56 -6.99 -0.21
N ASN A 16 -16.62 -7.00 0.74
CA ASN A 16 -16.45 -8.05 1.73
C ASN A 16 -16.38 -9.46 1.09
N VAL A 17 -15.85 -9.54 -0.14
CA VAL A 17 -15.69 -10.78 -0.92
C VAL A 17 -14.68 -11.71 -0.24
N ILE A 18 -13.72 -11.11 0.46
CA ILE A 18 -12.66 -11.81 1.18
C ILE A 18 -12.82 -11.55 2.68
N THR A 19 -12.86 -12.62 3.47
CA THR A 19 -12.90 -12.54 4.93
C THR A 19 -11.61 -11.90 5.48
N GLN A 20 -11.72 -10.99 6.44
CA GLN A 20 -10.58 -10.32 7.08
C GLN A 20 -9.53 -11.32 7.62
N ASN A 21 -9.96 -12.41 8.23
CA ASN A 21 -9.07 -13.47 8.72
C ASN A 21 -8.19 -14.08 7.61
N PHE A 22 -8.75 -14.21 6.40
CA PHE A 22 -8.01 -14.71 5.25
C PHE A 22 -6.94 -13.70 4.80
N ILE A 23 -7.28 -12.40 4.81
CA ILE A 23 -6.33 -11.33 4.50
C ILE A 23 -5.18 -11.34 5.50
N TYR A 24 -5.45 -11.41 6.80
CA TYR A 24 -4.41 -11.50 7.81
C TYR A 24 -3.52 -12.73 7.63
N ALA A 25 -4.11 -13.90 7.35
CA ALA A 25 -3.36 -15.12 7.11
C ALA A 25 -2.41 -14.99 5.91
N VAL A 26 -2.88 -14.48 4.77
CA VAL A 26 -2.06 -14.28 3.57
C VAL A 26 -0.91 -13.33 3.85
N ASN A 27 -1.15 -12.23 4.55
CA ASN A 27 -0.08 -11.27 4.86
C ASN A 27 0.97 -11.83 5.82
N ILE A 28 0.57 -12.59 6.86
CA ILE A 28 1.53 -13.27 7.74
C ILE A 28 2.41 -14.24 6.94
N VAL A 29 1.83 -14.99 6.00
CA VAL A 29 2.57 -15.88 5.11
C VAL A 29 3.56 -15.10 4.23
N ILE A 30 3.16 -13.94 3.69
CA ILE A 30 4.05 -13.09 2.87
C ILE A 30 5.22 -12.57 3.70
N ILE A 31 4.99 -12.11 4.94
CA ILE A 31 6.07 -11.64 5.83
C ILE A 31 7.06 -12.76 6.12
N ILE A 32 6.57 -13.95 6.45
CA ILE A 32 7.43 -15.12 6.71
C ILE A 32 8.24 -15.48 5.47
N LEU A 33 7.61 -15.51 4.29
CA LEU A 33 8.28 -15.84 3.04
C LEU A 33 9.38 -14.82 2.69
N LYS A 34 9.08 -13.53 2.86
CA LYS A 34 10.05 -12.44 2.69
C LYS A 34 11.25 -12.61 3.62
N GLU A 35 11.02 -12.97 4.88
CA GLU A 35 12.08 -13.15 5.86
C GLU A 35 12.98 -14.35 5.53
N ILE A 36 12.38 -15.46 5.07
CA ILE A 36 13.12 -16.64 4.59
C ILE A 36 14.02 -16.26 3.39
N LEU A 37 13.48 -15.50 2.43
CA LEU A 37 14.22 -15.04 1.25
C LEU A 37 15.42 -14.15 1.64
N ILE A 38 15.21 -13.21 2.55
CA ILE A 38 16.28 -12.30 3.01
C ILE A 38 17.36 -13.06 3.78
N TYR A 39 16.95 -14.00 4.63
CA TYR A 39 17.88 -14.85 5.35
C TYR A 39 18.77 -15.66 4.39
N GLN A 40 18.18 -16.27 3.35
CA GLN A 40 18.92 -17.00 2.32
C GLN A 40 19.93 -16.11 1.56
N ASN A 41 19.56 -14.86 1.28
CA ASN A 41 20.41 -13.97 0.49
C ASN A 41 21.59 -13.39 1.29
N HIS A 42 21.35 -13.01 2.56
CA HIS A 42 22.33 -12.25 3.35
C HIS A 42 22.98 -13.06 4.49
N ASN A 43 22.49 -14.25 4.83
CA ASN A 43 22.97 -15.09 5.94
C ASN A 43 23.16 -14.33 7.28
N SER A 44 22.44 -13.23 7.45
CA SER A 44 22.62 -12.29 8.56
C SER A 44 21.32 -12.19 9.36
N LEU A 45 21.36 -12.74 10.56
CA LEU A 45 20.23 -12.76 11.51
C LEU A 45 19.92 -11.34 12.04
N ASN A 46 20.92 -10.47 12.14
CA ASN A 46 20.72 -9.10 12.61
C ASN A 46 19.91 -8.26 11.62
N ASN A 47 20.14 -8.42 10.31
CA ASN A 47 19.37 -7.72 9.29
C ASN A 47 17.92 -8.23 9.23
N SER A 48 17.74 -9.53 9.48
CA SER A 48 16.42 -10.16 9.59
C SER A 48 15.60 -9.59 10.75
N LEU A 49 16.18 -9.49 11.95
CA LEU A 49 15.51 -8.90 13.12
C LEU A 49 15.13 -7.43 12.92
N LYS A 50 15.97 -6.65 12.23
CA LYS A 50 15.65 -5.25 11.89
C LYS A 50 14.42 -5.16 11.00
N ASN A 51 14.32 -5.99 9.96
CA ASN A 51 13.16 -5.99 9.07
C ASN A 51 11.87 -6.39 9.78
N VAL A 52 11.94 -7.35 10.70
CA VAL A 52 10.78 -7.74 11.53
C VAL A 52 10.35 -6.58 12.43
N LEU A 53 11.29 -5.86 13.05
CA LEU A 53 10.99 -4.68 13.85
C LEU A 53 10.35 -3.58 13.00
N ASP A 54 10.89 -3.31 11.81
CA ASP A 54 10.32 -2.33 10.87
C ASP A 54 8.88 -2.72 10.47
N ALA A 55 8.63 -4.01 10.21
CA ALA A 55 7.28 -4.50 9.91
C ALA A 55 6.31 -4.31 11.09
N ILE A 56 6.74 -4.59 12.32
CA ILE A 56 5.94 -4.36 13.53
C ILE A 56 5.62 -2.87 13.70
N ILE A 57 6.59 -1.98 13.46
CA ILE A 57 6.40 -0.53 13.53
C ILE A 57 5.38 -0.09 12.48
N ILE A 58 5.49 -0.55 11.24
CA ILE A 58 4.55 -0.24 10.16
C ILE A 58 3.14 -0.70 10.52
N ILE A 59 2.98 -1.93 11.02
CA ILE A 59 1.69 -2.46 11.48
C ILE A 59 1.07 -1.56 12.56
N GLY A 60 1.87 -1.15 13.55
CA GLY A 60 1.43 -0.26 14.62
C GLY A 60 0.98 1.11 14.09
N ILE A 61 1.74 1.69 13.15
CA ILE A 61 1.39 2.97 12.51
C ILE A 61 0.08 2.83 11.75
N ILE A 62 -0.09 1.80 10.92
CA ILE A 62 -1.31 1.59 10.13
C ILE A 62 -2.53 1.43 11.05
N TRP A 63 -2.38 0.72 12.17
CA TRP A 63 -3.48 0.53 13.13
C TRP A 63 -3.91 1.85 13.79
N LEU A 64 -2.95 2.66 14.22
CA LEU A 64 -3.23 4.00 14.77
C LEU A 64 -3.84 4.94 13.73
N LEU A 65 -3.36 4.86 12.50
CA LEU A 65 -3.76 5.74 11.41
C LEU A 65 -5.14 5.37 10.82
N SER A 66 -5.57 4.11 10.94
CA SER A 66 -6.85 3.63 10.40
C SER A 66 -8.08 4.45 10.84
N PRO A 67 -8.32 4.73 12.14
CA PRO A 67 -9.44 5.58 12.55
C PRO A 67 -9.28 7.04 12.07
N VAL A 68 -8.03 7.53 11.98
CA VAL A 68 -7.73 8.88 11.49
C VAL A 68 -8.09 9.00 10.01
N LEU A 69 -7.76 7.99 9.20
CA LEU A 69 -8.10 7.95 7.78
C LEU A 69 -9.60 8.07 7.56
N ILE A 70 -10.40 7.28 8.27
CA ILE A 70 -11.86 7.32 8.14
C ILE A 70 -12.37 8.75 8.37
N SER A 71 -11.85 9.43 9.40
CA SER A 71 -12.26 10.81 9.70
C SER A 71 -11.79 11.85 8.67
N LEU A 72 -10.71 11.57 7.92
CA LEU A 72 -10.06 12.53 7.03
C LEU A 72 -10.95 12.97 5.87
N THR A 73 -11.72 12.05 5.28
CA THR A 73 -12.54 12.31 4.09
C THR A 73 -14.04 12.26 4.37
N GLN A 74 -14.46 12.23 5.64
CA GLN A 74 -15.87 12.15 6.04
C GLN A 74 -16.69 13.36 5.60
N THR A 75 -16.09 14.55 5.53
CA THR A 75 -16.75 15.81 5.15
C THR A 75 -16.87 15.99 3.63
N HIS A 76 -16.26 15.11 2.84
CA HIS A 76 -16.22 15.20 1.39
C HIS A 76 -17.08 14.10 0.74
N SER A 77 -17.65 14.41 -0.43
CA SER A 77 -18.51 13.48 -1.15
C SER A 77 -17.72 12.29 -1.71
N ASP A 78 -18.33 11.12 -1.72
CA ASP A 78 -17.71 9.88 -2.21
C ASP A 78 -17.20 10.03 -3.65
N ASN A 79 -18.00 10.65 -4.53
CA ASN A 79 -17.65 10.87 -5.93
C ASN A 79 -16.38 11.72 -6.09
N THR A 80 -16.21 12.75 -5.26
CA THR A 80 -15.01 13.59 -5.31
C THR A 80 -13.77 12.83 -4.82
N VAL A 81 -13.92 11.99 -3.80
CA VAL A 81 -12.82 11.19 -3.25
C VAL A 81 -12.33 10.18 -4.29
N TYR A 82 -13.25 9.44 -4.93
CA TYR A 82 -12.89 8.51 -6.01
C TYR A 82 -12.24 9.21 -7.20
N LEU A 83 -12.75 10.38 -7.60
CA LEU A 83 -12.18 11.15 -8.71
C LEU A 83 -10.72 11.54 -8.42
N VAL A 84 -10.44 12.04 -7.21
CA VAL A 84 -9.09 12.43 -6.81
C VAL A 84 -8.16 11.22 -6.76
N SER A 85 -8.60 10.08 -6.21
CA SER A 85 -7.81 8.84 -6.23
C SER A 85 -7.49 8.36 -7.65
N ILE A 86 -8.47 8.40 -8.57
CA ILE A 86 -8.25 8.03 -9.97
C ILE A 86 -7.27 8.98 -10.65
N MET A 87 -7.40 10.30 -10.42
CA MET A 87 -6.46 11.29 -10.96
C MET A 87 -5.03 11.05 -10.47
N LEU A 88 -4.85 10.74 -9.18
CA LEU A 88 -3.55 10.37 -8.63
C LEU A 88 -3.01 9.07 -9.26
N LEU A 89 -3.82 8.03 -9.40
CA LEU A 89 -3.37 6.80 -10.06
C LEU A 89 -2.99 7.02 -11.54
N LEU A 90 -3.65 7.97 -12.21
CA LEU A 90 -3.32 8.36 -13.59
C LEU A 90 -1.99 9.13 -13.65
N ILE A 91 -1.76 10.04 -12.71
CA ILE A 91 -0.49 10.76 -12.54
C ILE A 91 0.65 9.77 -12.28
N HIS A 92 0.45 8.79 -11.39
CA HIS A 92 1.39 7.68 -11.18
C HIS A 92 1.69 6.96 -12.50
N LEU A 93 0.67 6.60 -13.29
CA LEU A 93 0.88 5.90 -14.57
C LEU A 93 1.68 6.74 -15.59
N MET A 94 1.48 8.05 -15.61
CA MET A 94 2.19 8.97 -16.51
C MET A 94 3.64 9.22 -16.12
N PHE A 95 3.93 9.33 -14.82
CA PHE A 95 5.27 9.63 -14.33
C PHE A 95 6.09 8.40 -13.96
N HIS A 96 5.47 7.23 -13.83
CA HIS A 96 6.20 5.99 -13.60
C HIS A 96 7.04 5.66 -14.84
N LYS A 97 8.37 5.70 -14.68
CA LYS A 97 9.30 5.27 -15.72
C LYS A 97 9.23 3.75 -15.85
N TYR A 98 8.28 3.26 -16.66
CA TYR A 98 8.39 1.93 -17.24
C TYR A 98 9.64 1.97 -18.12
N GLY A 99 10.71 1.27 -17.75
CA GLY A 99 12.09 1.40 -18.27
C GLY A 99 12.29 1.06 -19.75
N PHE A 100 11.33 1.39 -20.63
CA PHE A 100 11.31 1.10 -22.05
C PHE A 100 11.87 2.23 -22.92
N ILE A 101 12.07 3.45 -22.40
CA ILE A 101 12.39 4.62 -23.25
C ILE A 101 13.56 5.48 -22.72
N TYR A 102 13.91 5.43 -21.43
CA TYR A 102 14.94 6.32 -20.88
C TYR A 102 16.12 5.55 -20.27
N GLU A 103 17.28 5.81 -20.85
CA GLU A 103 18.60 5.41 -20.35
C GLU A 103 18.71 5.78 -18.86
N LYS A 104 19.15 4.80 -18.06
CA LYS A 104 19.23 4.85 -16.61
C LYS A 104 20.25 5.91 -16.18
N ASN A 105 19.82 7.15 -16.03
CA ASN A 105 20.61 8.18 -15.34
C ASN A 105 20.55 7.88 -13.84
N GLU A 106 21.71 7.78 -13.20
CA GLU A 106 21.90 7.36 -11.81
C GLU A 106 21.48 8.41 -10.76
N ASN A 107 20.81 9.48 -11.19
CA ASN A 107 20.30 10.54 -10.33
C ASN A 107 18.90 10.17 -9.84
N ILE A 108 18.57 10.50 -8.58
CA ILE A 108 17.24 10.34 -8.01
C ILE A 108 16.22 10.94 -8.97
N ASP A 109 15.47 10.08 -9.63
CA ASP A 109 14.51 10.49 -10.63
C ASP A 109 13.32 11.12 -9.90
N ILE A 110 13.20 12.44 -9.98
CA ILE A 110 12.10 13.21 -9.35
C ILE A 110 10.76 12.62 -9.80
N PHE A 111 10.70 12.06 -11.00
CA PHE A 111 9.55 11.36 -11.56
C PHE A 111 9.18 10.07 -10.79
N ASP A 112 10.16 9.28 -10.36
CA ASP A 112 9.92 8.05 -9.61
C ASP A 112 9.45 8.36 -8.18
N ALA A 113 10.07 9.34 -7.52
CA ALA A 113 9.65 9.78 -6.20
C ALA A 113 8.23 10.38 -6.20
N THR A 114 7.91 11.16 -7.24
CA THR A 114 6.57 11.74 -7.43
C THR A 114 5.55 10.64 -7.69
N SER A 115 5.90 9.68 -8.55
CA SER A 115 5.06 8.51 -8.87
C SER A 115 4.74 7.68 -7.63
N LEU A 116 5.74 7.37 -6.80
CA LEU A 116 5.55 6.62 -5.55
C LEU A 116 4.64 7.38 -4.58
N SER A 117 4.91 8.68 -4.38
CA SER A 117 4.12 9.52 -3.47
C SER A 117 2.65 9.58 -3.92
N CYS A 118 2.41 9.64 -5.22
CA CYS A 118 1.09 9.67 -5.81
C CYS A 118 0.30 8.39 -5.51
N VAL A 119 0.95 7.22 -5.62
CA VAL A 119 0.30 5.93 -5.35
C VAL A 119 -0.02 5.73 -3.87
N VAL A 120 0.88 6.20 -2.99
CA VAL A 120 0.68 6.15 -1.53
C VAL A 120 -0.48 7.07 -1.11
N ILE A 121 -0.55 8.28 -1.65
CA ILE A 121 -1.65 9.20 -1.35
C ILE A 121 -2.96 8.62 -1.90
N ALA A 122 -2.96 8.05 -3.12
CA ALA A 122 -4.13 7.42 -3.70
C ALA A 122 -4.65 6.26 -2.85
N SER A 123 -3.76 5.40 -2.33
CA SER A 123 -4.17 4.29 -1.46
C SER A 123 -4.73 4.81 -0.14
N VAL A 124 -4.12 5.79 0.50
CA VAL A 124 -4.65 6.39 1.74
C VAL A 124 -6.05 7.00 1.54
N ILE A 125 -6.26 7.76 0.47
CA ILE A 125 -7.55 8.40 0.15
C ILE A 125 -8.62 7.36 -0.22
N LEU A 126 -8.24 6.29 -0.90
CA LEU A 126 -9.18 5.22 -1.23
C LEU A 126 -9.53 4.40 0.03
N GLY A 127 -8.52 4.14 0.86
CA GLY A 127 -8.63 3.47 2.15
C GLY A 127 -9.54 4.19 3.13
N SER A 128 -9.54 5.51 3.17
CA SER A 128 -10.40 6.29 4.07
C SER A 128 -11.90 6.13 3.81
N ARG A 129 -12.29 5.56 2.67
CA ARG A 129 -13.70 5.35 2.30
C ARG A 129 -14.29 4.03 2.73
N LEU A 130 -13.49 3.08 3.22
CA LEU A 130 -14.05 1.83 3.72
C LEU A 130 -14.85 2.06 5.02
N ALA A 131 -15.87 1.24 5.21
CA ALA A 131 -16.89 1.46 6.22
C ALA A 131 -16.43 1.13 7.66
N SER A 132 -15.40 0.28 7.81
CA SER A 132 -14.89 -0.13 9.12
C SER A 132 -13.38 0.05 9.26
N ILE A 133 -12.92 0.30 10.50
CA ILE A 133 -11.50 0.45 10.85
C ILE A 133 -10.70 -0.79 10.42
N GLU A 134 -11.27 -1.98 10.57
CA GLU A 134 -10.63 -3.24 10.18
C GLU A 134 -10.47 -3.38 8.67
N GLN A 135 -11.44 -2.89 7.89
CA GLN A 135 -11.34 -2.84 6.43
C GLN A 135 -10.24 -1.87 5.98
N VAL A 136 -10.15 -0.68 6.59
CA VAL A 136 -9.07 0.28 6.33
C VAL A 136 -7.72 -0.32 6.65
N PHE A 137 -7.59 -0.93 7.84
CA PHE A 137 -6.37 -1.60 8.28
C PHE A 137 -5.96 -2.71 7.30
N SER A 138 -6.89 -3.59 6.94
CA SER A 138 -6.65 -4.70 6.01
C SER A 138 -6.19 -4.20 4.64
N PHE A 139 -6.84 -3.16 4.11
CA PHE A 139 -6.49 -2.57 2.82
C PHE A 139 -5.11 -1.93 2.82
N LEU A 140 -4.80 -1.09 3.82
CA LEU A 140 -3.50 -0.45 3.95
C LEU A 140 -2.38 -1.46 4.18
N PHE A 141 -2.64 -2.50 4.97
CA PHE A 141 -1.65 -3.54 5.24
C PHE A 141 -1.28 -4.28 3.96
N VAL A 142 -2.28 -4.70 3.16
CA VAL A 142 -2.07 -5.32 1.84
C VAL A 142 -1.38 -4.37 0.87
N SER A 143 -1.69 -3.07 0.92
CA SER A 143 -1.06 -2.05 0.06
C SER A 143 0.41 -1.76 0.44
N SER A 144 0.83 -2.09 1.67
CA SER A 144 2.16 -1.77 2.19
C SER A 144 3.20 -2.87 1.96
N MET A 145 2.76 -4.08 1.59
CA MET A 145 3.60 -5.26 1.34
C MET A 145 4.03 -5.33 -0.13
#